data_AF-A0A150NQ98-F1
#
_entry.id   AF-A0A150NQ98-F1
#
_cell.length_a   1.000
_cell.length_b   1.000
_cell.length_c   1.000
_cell.angle_alpha   90.00
_cell.angle_beta   90.00
_cell.angle_gamma   90.00
#
_symmetry.space_group_name_H-M   'P 1'
#
loop_
_entity.id
_entity.type
_entity.pdbx_description
1 polymer ?
#
loop_
_entity_poly.entity_id
_entity_poly.type
_entity_poly.pdbx_seq_one_letter_code
_entity_poly.pdbx_strand_id
1 'polypeptide(L)' 'MQYAIDHLNADYKANALIRAREYRKNTNLSKTKIYERLTSPWSGQFTKEEANYAIQHLGDK' A
#
# COMPACT_ATOMS: atom_id res chain seq x y z
N MET A 1 14.12 10.22 -19.13
CA MET A 1 13.18 9.11 -18.92
C MET A 1 12.75 8.91 -17.47
N GLN A 2 13.32 9.64 -16.50
CA GLN A 2 13.00 9.45 -15.08
C GLN A 2 11.56 9.84 -14.68
N TYR A 3 10.98 10.85 -15.36
CA TYR A 3 9.63 11.35 -15.06
C TYR A 3 8.54 10.27 -15.09
N ALA A 4 8.51 9.44 -16.14
CA ALA A 4 7.47 8.41 -16.28
C ALA A 4 7.60 7.31 -15.20
N ILE A 5 8.84 6.98 -14.81
CA ILE A 5 9.12 5.95 -13.79
C ILE A 5 8.73 6.48 -12.40
N ASP A 6 9.09 7.72 -12.09
CA ASP A 6 8.77 8.33 -10.80
C ASP A 6 7.26 8.51 -10.62
N HIS A 7 6.56 8.94 -11.69
CA HIS A 7 5.11 9.11 -11.66
C HIS A 7 4.40 7.76 -11.49
N LEU A 8 4.85 6.74 -12.21
CA LEU A 8 4.32 5.39 -12.08
C LEU A 8 4.54 4.81 -10.66
N ASN A 9 5.71 5.02 -10.07
CA ASN A 9 6.01 4.60 -8.70
C ASN A 9 5.12 5.35 -7.68
N ALA A 10 4.87 6.64 -7.91
CA ALA A 10 3.96 7.43 -7.07
C ALA A 10 2.52 6.90 -7.15
N ASP A 11 2.05 6.55 -8.35
CA ASP A 11 0.72 5.96 -8.56
C ASP A 11 0.57 4.61 -7.86
N TYR A 12 1.59 3.74 -7.94
CA TYR A 12 1.56 2.45 -7.23
C TYR A 12 1.55 2.64 -5.71
N LYS A 13 2.33 3.58 -5.18
CA LYS A 13 2.32 3.95 -3.75
C LYS A 13 0.95 4.50 -3.31
N ALA A 14 0.32 5.34 -4.12
CA ALA A 14 -1.02 5.85 -3.86
C ALA A 14 -2.08 4.73 -3.86
N ASN A 15 -2.01 3.81 -4.83
CA ASN A 15 -2.88 2.66 -4.91
C ASN A 15 -2.73 1.72 -3.70
N ALA A 16 -1.50 1.50 -3.24
CA ALA A 16 -1.23 0.73 -2.02
C ALA A 16 -1.87 1.37 -0.78
N LEU A 17 -1.79 2.71 -0.66
CA LEU A 17 -2.42 3.45 0.43
C LEU A 17 -3.94 3.36 0.41
N ILE A 18 -4.57 3.45 -0.76
CA ILE A 18 -6.03 3.29 -0.91
C ILE A 18 -6.44 1.90 -0.42
N ARG A 19 -5.75 0.85 -0.88
CA ARG A 19 -6.03 -0.54 -0.45
C ARG A 19 -5.81 -0.75 1.04
N ALA A 20 -4.76 -0.16 1.61
CA ALA A 20 -4.52 -0.19 3.04
C ALA A 20 -5.66 0.44 3.84
N ARG A 21 -6.21 1.57 3.36
CA ARG A 21 -7.37 2.24 3.97
C ARG A 21 -8.64 1.39 3.88
N GLU A 22 -8.88 0.73 2.76
CA GLU A 22 -10.01 -0.19 2.59
C GLU A 22 -9.93 -1.38 3.57
N TYR A 23 -8.77 -2.04 3.66
CA TYR A 23 -8.56 -3.11 4.63
C TYR A 23 -8.81 -2.63 6.06
N ARG A 24 -8.26 -1.47 6.44
CA ARG A 24 -8.48 -0.90 7.78
C ARG A 24 -9.96 -0.63 8.06
N LYS A 25 -10.69 -0.06 7.10
CA LYS A 25 -12.10 0.31 7.25
C LYS A 25 -13.01 -0.91 7.38
N ASN A 26 -12.76 -1.96 6.59
CA ASN A 26 -13.68 -3.09 6.50
C ASN A 26 -13.42 -4.18 7.55
N THR A 27 -12.21 -4.23 8.11
CA THR A 27 -11.78 -5.41 8.90
C THR A 27 -11.07 -5.08 10.22
N ASN A 28 -10.95 -3.81 10.62
CA ASN A 28 -10.20 -3.36 11.82
C ASN A 28 -8.82 -4.04 11.96
N LEU A 29 -8.18 -4.35 10.82
CA LEU A 29 -6.89 -5.03 10.83
C LEU A 29 -5.79 -4.12 11.37
N SER A 30 -4.85 -4.73 12.08
CA SER A 30 -3.61 -4.05 12.47
C SER A 30 -2.77 -3.68 11.24
N LYS A 31 -1.92 -2.67 11.38
CA LYS A 31 -0.95 -2.27 10.34
C LYS A 31 -0.14 -3.46 9.81
N THR A 32 0.29 -4.37 10.70
CA THR A 32 1.03 -5.58 10.32
C THR A 32 0.21 -6.51 9.43
N LYS A 33 -1.04 -6.81 9.78
CA LYS A 33 -1.89 -7.68 8.95
C LYS A 33 -2.23 -7.04 7.60
N ILE A 34 -2.37 -5.71 7.57
CA ILE A 34 -2.58 -4.97 6.33
C ILE A 34 -1.32 -5.06 5.45
N TYR A 35 -0.13 -4.89 6.01
CA TYR A 35 1.13 -5.08 5.30
C TYR A 35 1.22 -6.48 4.67
N GLU A 36 0.97 -7.51 5.48
CA GLU A 36 0.97 -8.90 5.02
C GLU A 36 -0.03 -9.13 3.88
N ARG A 37 -1.20 -8.48 3.93
CA ARG A 37 -2.21 -8.58 2.88
C ARG A 37 -1.79 -7.87 1.59
N LEU A 38 -1.16 -6.70 1.69
CA LEU A 38 -0.66 -5.96 0.53
C LEU A 38 0.48 -6.71 -0.17
N THR A 39 1.37 -7.36 0.59
CA THR A 39 2.50 -8.13 0.07
C THR A 39 2.20 -9.62 -0.11
N SER A 40 0.98 -10.07 0.16
CA SER A 40 0.63 -11.49 0.14
C SER A 40 0.83 -12.05 -1.27
N PRO A 41 1.49 -13.20 -1.46
CA PRO A 41 1.73 -13.76 -2.79
C PRO A 41 0.44 -14.16 -3.53
N TRP A 42 -0.66 -14.34 -2.80
CA TRP A 42 -1.97 -14.68 -3.36
C TRP A 42 -2.67 -13.49 -4.04
N SER A 43 -2.39 -12.27 -3.58
CA SER A 43 -2.91 -11.04 -4.18
C SER A 43 -1.82 -10.19 -4.85
N GLY A 44 -0.54 -10.45 -4.54
CA GLY A 44 0.69 -9.96 -5.18
C GLY A 44 0.66 -8.52 -5.66
N GLN A 45 -0.07 -7.64 -4.98
CA GLN A 45 -0.56 -6.41 -5.60
C GLN A 45 0.47 -5.28 -5.51
N PHE A 46 1.34 -5.33 -4.50
CA PHE A 46 2.28 -4.26 -4.21
C PHE A 46 3.65 -4.79 -3.79
N THR A 47 4.68 -4.04 -4.15
CA THR A 47 6.04 -4.27 -3.67
C THR A 47 6.14 -3.98 -2.17
N LYS A 48 7.21 -4.46 -1.51
CA LYS A 48 7.47 -4.13 -0.10
C LYS A 48 7.59 -2.61 0.12
N GLU A 49 8.13 -1.88 -0.85
CA GLU A 49 8.29 -0.43 -0.75
C GLU A 49 6.93 0.28 -0.78
N GLU A 50 6.06 -0.08 -1.71
CA GLU A 50 4.70 0.44 -1.82
C GLU A 50 3.85 0.10 -0.58
N ALA A 51 3.95 -1.14 -0.09
CA ALA A 51 3.26 -1.55 1.13
C ALA A 51 3.77 -0.79 2.36
N ASN A 52 5.08 -0.59 2.49
CA ASN A 52 5.65 0.22 3.57
C ASN A 52 5.18 1.67 3.50
N TYR A 53 5.19 2.28 2.31
CA TYR A 53 4.65 3.62 2.09
C TYR A 53 3.19 3.70 2.55
N ALA A 54 2.36 2.74 2.13
CA ALA A 54 0.96 2.66 2.50
C ALA A 54 0.78 2.59 4.03
N ILE A 55 1.54 1.76 4.74
CA ILE A 55 1.43 1.59 6.20
C ILE A 55 1.91 2.82 6.98
N GLN A 56 2.96 3.49 6.50
CA GLN A 56 3.45 4.74 7.10
C GLN A 56 2.36 5.80 7.05
N HIS A 57 1.72 5.98 5.89
CA HIS A 57 0.66 6.97 5.68
C HIS A 57 -0.73 6.49 6.12
N LEU A 58 -0.86 5.24 6.58
CA LEU A 58 -2.10 4.67 7.14
C LEU A 58 -2.31 5.19 8.58
N GLY A 59 -2.61 6.47 8.72
CA GLY A 59 -2.71 7.13 10.03
C GLY A 59 -2.61 8.64 9.95
N ASP A 60 -1.97 9.16 8.91
CA ASP A 60 -1.97 10.59 8.61
C ASP A 60 -3.38 10.96 8.14
N LYS A 61 -4.03 11.83 8.92
CA LYS A 61 -5.38 12.35 8.66
C LYS A 61 -5.32 13.42 7.58
#